data_AF-A0A496LFW4-F1
#
_entry.id   AF-A0A496LFW4-F1
#
_cell.length_a   1.000
_cell.length_b   1.000
_cell.length_c   1.000
_cell.angle_alpha   90.00
_cell.angle_beta   90.00
_cell.angle_gamma   90.00
#
_symmetry.space_group_name_H-M   'P 1'
#
loop_
_entity.id
_entity.type
_entity.pdbx_description
1 polymer ?
#
loop_
_entity_poly.entity_id
_entity_poly.type
_entity_poly.pdbx_seq_one_letter_code
_entity_poly.pdbx_strand_id
1 'polypeptide(L)'
;MQDLEFESKKIRIENTRVKFGKFFTKLCFIYFLYSLSAFIIPKNILDISPVCLNFVNFMKSYFPNIEIIGSISPYTQLSEFYVSIMWIYGIIIFAVSSLYSLVYYIYFCRYDDDFILLSKKKCENDCPFLLLPFMFGLGIFMFEVYYTGYFASSGISIRTSHFMPEFQSRFSIFGYIIFFQSGFSLSGSVILMSTFEFIYKIYFYLKGVKDAEQSQ
;
A
#
# COMPACT_ATOMS: atom_id res chain seq x y z
N MET A 1 36.96 6.76 18.15
CA MET A 1 36.80 6.85 16.68
C MET A 1 35.58 6.06 16.19
N GLN A 2 35.41 4.79 16.57
CA GLN A 2 34.21 3.99 16.23
C GLN A 2 32.88 4.63 16.69
N ASP A 3 32.85 5.21 17.88
CA ASP A 3 31.64 5.82 18.48
C ASP A 3 31.15 7.08 17.74
N LEU A 4 32.11 7.90 17.27
CA LEU A 4 31.81 9.09 16.45
C LEU A 4 31.35 8.72 15.03
N GLU A 5 31.89 7.64 14.46
CA GLU A 5 31.45 7.14 13.15
C GLU A 5 30.02 6.58 13.23
N PHE A 6 29.70 5.87 14.32
CA PHE A 6 28.38 5.33 14.61
C PHE A 6 27.32 6.44 14.75
N GLU A 7 27.58 7.44 15.60
CA GLU A 7 26.66 8.57 15.80
C GLU A 7 26.47 9.38 14.50
N SER A 8 27.53 9.57 13.69
CA SER A 8 27.40 10.25 12.39
C SER A 8 26.51 9.50 11.40
N LYS A 9 26.55 8.15 11.41
CA LYS A 9 25.72 7.30 10.54
C LYS A 9 24.28 7.29 11.01
N LYS A 10 24.03 7.22 12.32
CA LYS A 10 22.70 7.30 12.92
C LYS A 10 21.99 8.61 12.57
N ILE A 11 22.69 9.75 12.69
CA ILE A 11 22.17 11.06 12.28
C ILE A 11 21.83 11.08 10.78
N ARG A 12 22.69 10.48 9.94
CA ARG A 12 22.44 10.39 8.49
C ARG A 12 21.18 9.58 8.16
N ILE A 13 20.93 8.50 8.90
CA ILE A 13 19.76 7.66 8.72
C ILE A 13 18.49 8.39 9.14
N GLU A 14 18.48 9.02 10.32
CA GLU A 14 17.31 9.79 10.77
C GLU A 14 17.01 10.95 9.81
N ASN A 15 18.03 11.62 9.29
CA ASN A 15 17.85 12.66 8.28
C ASN A 15 17.29 12.09 6.96
N THR A 16 17.71 10.88 6.57
CA THR A 16 17.18 10.18 5.39
C THR A 16 15.71 9.80 5.59
N ARG A 17 15.36 9.29 6.78
CA ARG A 17 13.99 8.97 7.19
C ARG A 17 13.08 10.19 7.13
N VAL A 18 13.51 11.32 7.70
CA VAL A 18 12.76 12.58 7.67
C VAL A 18 12.61 13.09 6.23
N LYS A 19 13.67 13.03 5.43
CA LYS A 19 13.63 13.45 4.02
C LYS A 19 12.67 12.58 3.20
N PHE A 20 12.68 11.27 3.41
CA PHE A 20 11.73 10.36 2.77
C PHE A 20 10.30 10.63 3.23
N GLY A 21 10.07 10.79 4.54
CA GLY A 21 8.75 11.13 5.07
C GLY A 21 8.18 12.37 4.38
N LYS A 22 8.97 13.44 4.24
CA LYS A 22 8.58 14.65 3.49
C LYS A 22 8.29 14.36 2.01
N PHE A 23 9.09 13.53 1.36
CA PHE A 23 8.86 13.12 -0.04
C PHE A 23 7.56 12.32 -0.19
N PHE A 24 7.33 11.34 0.69
CA PHE A 24 6.14 10.50 0.68
C PHE A 24 4.87 11.32 0.96
N THR A 25 4.91 12.25 1.92
CA THR A 25 3.79 13.17 2.16
C THR A 25 3.45 13.99 0.92
N LYS A 26 4.47 14.48 0.19
CA LYS A 26 4.24 15.18 -1.09
C LYS A 26 3.63 14.25 -2.14
N LEU A 27 4.10 13.01 -2.25
CA LEU A 27 3.55 12.00 -3.15
C LEU A 27 2.07 11.73 -2.84
N CYS A 28 1.71 11.54 -1.57
CA CYS A 28 0.32 11.37 -1.13
C CYS A 28 -0.55 12.60 -1.43
N PHE A 29 0.01 13.80 -1.27
CA PHE A 29 -0.70 15.03 -1.61
C PHE A 29 -0.96 15.14 -3.11
N ILE A 30 0.04 14.82 -3.95
CA ILE A 30 -0.11 14.75 -5.41
C ILE A 30 -1.18 13.72 -5.79
N TYR A 31 -1.13 12.52 -5.19
CA TYR A 31 -2.13 11.49 -5.39
C TYR A 31 -3.55 11.98 -5.04
N PHE A 32 -3.71 12.65 -3.90
CA PHE A 32 -4.99 13.22 -3.50
C PHE A 32 -5.49 14.24 -4.54
N LEU A 33 -4.63 15.14 -5.03
CA LEU A 33 -5.01 16.07 -6.09
C LEU A 33 -5.42 15.36 -7.39
N TYR A 34 -4.68 14.33 -7.81
CA TYR A 34 -5.04 13.55 -9.00
C TYR A 34 -6.34 12.77 -8.81
N SER A 35 -6.63 12.31 -7.60
CA SER A 35 -7.87 11.60 -7.32
C SER A 35 -9.11 12.50 -7.49
N LEU A 36 -8.97 13.83 -7.30
CA LEU A 36 -10.02 14.80 -7.59
C LEU A 36 -10.33 14.95 -9.09
N SER A 37 -9.52 14.36 -9.98
CA SER A 37 -9.78 14.37 -11.42
C SER A 37 -11.13 13.75 -11.80
N ALA A 38 -11.69 12.85 -10.97
CA ALA A 38 -13.03 12.28 -11.14
C ALA A 38 -14.12 13.35 -11.37
N PHE A 39 -13.95 14.56 -10.81
CA PHE A 39 -14.91 15.65 -10.95
C PHE A 39 -14.76 16.44 -12.25
N ILE A 40 -13.59 16.39 -12.89
CA ILE A 40 -13.24 17.20 -14.06
C ILE A 40 -13.29 16.36 -15.34
N ILE A 41 -13.01 15.05 -15.27
CA ILE A 41 -12.98 14.15 -16.43
C ILE A 41 -14.33 14.22 -17.20
N PRO A 42 -14.32 14.38 -18.53
CA PRO A 42 -15.52 14.31 -19.36
C PRO A 42 -16.19 12.93 -19.31
N LYS A 43 -17.52 12.89 -19.42
CA LYS A 43 -18.27 11.61 -19.40
C LYS A 43 -17.96 10.73 -20.61
N ASN A 44 -17.57 11.33 -21.73
CA ASN A 44 -17.29 10.71 -23.02
C ASN A 44 -15.77 10.77 -23.37
N ILE A 45 -14.90 10.67 -22.37
CA ILE A 45 -13.45 10.85 -22.54
C ILE A 45 -12.82 9.86 -23.53
N LEU A 46 -13.36 8.65 -23.63
CA LEU A 46 -12.81 7.62 -24.53
C LEU A 46 -13.20 7.87 -25.99
N ASP A 47 -14.34 8.50 -26.22
CA ASP A 47 -14.75 8.95 -27.56
C ASP A 47 -13.95 10.18 -28.01
N ILE A 48 -13.56 11.05 -27.07
CA ILE A 48 -12.80 12.27 -27.35
C ILE A 48 -11.36 11.96 -27.75
N SER A 49 -10.74 10.94 -27.14
CA SER A 49 -9.31 10.67 -27.28
C SER A 49 -9.03 9.19 -27.53
N PRO A 50 -8.56 8.81 -28.74
CA PRO A 50 -8.11 7.46 -29.04
C PRO A 50 -6.99 6.98 -28.13
N VAL A 51 -6.13 7.90 -27.65
CA VAL A 51 -5.06 7.57 -26.71
C VAL A 51 -5.62 7.13 -25.36
N CYS A 52 -6.66 7.81 -24.86
CA CYS A 52 -7.34 7.43 -23.63
C CYS A 52 -8.03 6.07 -23.78
N LEU A 53 -8.69 5.82 -24.91
CA LEU A 53 -9.31 4.53 -25.22
C LEU A 53 -8.28 3.39 -25.24
N ASN A 54 -7.18 3.56 -25.98
CA ASN A 54 -6.11 2.56 -26.04
C ASN A 54 -5.49 2.30 -24.68
N PHE A 55 -5.29 3.35 -23.88
CA PHE A 55 -4.79 3.23 -22.52
C PHE A 55 -5.74 2.43 -21.62
N VAL A 56 -7.05 2.72 -21.63
CA VAL A 56 -8.03 1.97 -20.84
C VAL A 56 -8.09 0.50 -21.28
N ASN A 57 -8.09 0.23 -22.58
CA ASN A 57 -8.08 -1.13 -23.10
C ASN A 57 -6.84 -1.91 -22.65
N PHE A 58 -5.67 -1.28 -22.65
CA PHE A 58 -4.46 -1.85 -22.08
C PHE A 58 -4.60 -2.12 -20.58
N MET A 59 -5.17 -1.21 -19.80
CA MET A 59 -5.32 -1.41 -18.36
C MET A 59 -6.33 -2.52 -18.02
N LYS A 60 -7.42 -2.65 -18.79
CA LYS A 60 -8.42 -3.71 -18.64
C LYS A 60 -7.84 -5.12 -18.80
N SER A 61 -6.79 -5.32 -19.60
CA SER A 61 -6.15 -6.64 -19.72
C SER A 61 -5.44 -7.10 -18.43
N TYR A 62 -5.17 -6.17 -17.51
CA TYR A 62 -4.54 -6.48 -16.21
C TYR A 62 -5.49 -6.34 -15.04
N PHE A 63 -6.46 -5.42 -15.10
CA PHE A 63 -7.30 -5.06 -13.95
C PHE A 63 -8.78 -5.23 -14.29
N PRO A 64 -9.38 -6.39 -13.94
CA PRO A 64 -10.76 -6.70 -14.33
C PRO A 64 -11.79 -5.79 -13.65
N ASN A 65 -11.47 -5.22 -12.48
CA ASN A 65 -12.34 -4.27 -11.80
C ASN A 65 -12.67 -3.02 -12.61
N ILE A 66 -11.83 -2.63 -13.57
CA ILE A 66 -12.06 -1.46 -14.44
C ILE A 66 -13.37 -1.67 -15.23
N GLU A 67 -13.51 -2.82 -15.88
CA GLU A 67 -14.69 -3.13 -16.69
C GLU A 67 -15.94 -3.34 -15.81
N ILE A 68 -15.79 -4.03 -14.68
CA ILE A 68 -16.88 -4.24 -13.72
C ILE A 68 -17.46 -2.90 -13.26
N ILE A 69 -16.60 -1.99 -12.79
CA ILE A 69 -17.03 -0.66 -12.32
C ILE A 69 -17.58 0.19 -13.47
N GLY A 70 -17.03 0.04 -14.68
CA GLY A 70 -17.57 0.62 -15.91
C GLY A 70 -19.01 0.22 -16.18
N SER A 71 -19.29 -1.08 -16.12
CA SER A 71 -20.60 -1.67 -16.46
C SER A 71 -21.73 -1.28 -15.51
N ILE A 72 -21.43 -1.04 -14.23
CA ILE A 72 -22.44 -0.72 -13.21
C ILE A 72 -22.62 0.78 -13.00
N SER A 73 -21.72 1.60 -13.54
CA SER A 73 -21.77 3.06 -13.39
C SER A 73 -22.51 3.70 -14.57
N PRO A 74 -23.40 4.69 -14.34
CA PRO A 74 -23.94 5.52 -15.41
C PRO A 74 -22.88 6.41 -16.09
N TYR A 75 -21.65 6.43 -15.58
CA TYR A 75 -20.50 7.16 -16.10
C TYR A 75 -19.42 6.22 -16.66
N THR A 76 -19.80 5.15 -17.37
CA THR A 76 -18.91 4.06 -17.82
C THR A 76 -17.53 4.51 -18.32
N GLN A 77 -17.45 5.34 -19.37
CA GLN A 77 -16.15 5.75 -19.93
C GLN A 77 -15.29 6.54 -18.93
N LEU A 78 -15.92 7.40 -18.13
CA LEU A 78 -15.24 8.17 -17.09
C LEU A 78 -14.74 7.27 -15.98
N SER A 79 -15.58 6.35 -15.47
CA SER A 79 -15.20 5.47 -14.38
C SER A 79 -14.05 4.56 -14.82
N GLU A 80 -14.13 3.97 -16.01
CA GLU A 80 -13.05 3.14 -16.56
C GLU A 80 -11.72 3.89 -16.67
N PHE A 81 -11.76 5.10 -17.24
CA PHE A 81 -10.56 5.94 -17.36
C PHE A 81 -10.00 6.36 -16.00
N TYR A 82 -10.88 6.77 -15.08
CA TYR A 82 -10.50 7.18 -13.73
C TYR A 82 -9.86 6.02 -12.96
N VAL A 83 -10.49 4.84 -12.92
CA VAL A 83 -9.94 3.64 -12.26
C VAL A 83 -8.59 3.26 -12.87
N SER A 84 -8.44 3.38 -14.19
CA SER A 84 -7.17 3.12 -14.89
C SER A 84 -6.04 4.03 -14.43
N ILE A 85 -6.27 5.35 -14.34
CA ILE A 85 -5.27 6.29 -13.83
C ILE A 85 -4.95 6.02 -12.37
N MET A 86 -5.99 5.76 -11.58
CA MET A 86 -5.85 5.51 -10.16
C MET A 86 -4.95 4.30 -9.91
N TRP A 87 -5.11 3.20 -10.65
CA TRP A 87 -4.21 2.05 -10.57
C TRP A 87 -2.73 2.38 -10.71
N ILE A 88 -2.35 3.24 -11.66
CA ILE A 88 -0.95 3.68 -11.85
C ILE A 88 -0.42 4.31 -10.56
N TYR A 89 -1.16 5.26 -9.99
CA TYR A 89 -0.74 5.92 -8.76
C TYR A 89 -0.72 4.96 -7.57
N GLY A 90 -1.68 4.04 -7.48
CA GLY A 90 -1.73 3.05 -6.42
C GLY A 90 -0.49 2.16 -6.42
N ILE A 91 -0.08 1.69 -7.60
CA ILE A 91 1.14 0.89 -7.78
C ILE A 91 2.40 1.70 -7.44
N ILE A 92 2.48 2.96 -7.85
CA ILE A 92 3.63 3.83 -7.52
C ILE A 92 3.74 4.00 -6.00
N ILE A 93 2.63 4.31 -5.30
CA ILE A 93 2.62 4.48 -3.84
C ILE A 93 2.99 3.15 -3.15
N PHE A 94 2.44 2.04 -3.62
CA PHE A 94 2.77 0.71 -3.13
C PHE A 94 4.27 0.41 -3.28
N ALA A 95 4.84 0.64 -4.47
CA ALA A 95 6.25 0.38 -4.74
C ALA A 95 7.17 1.29 -3.92
N VAL A 96 6.87 2.59 -3.85
CA VAL A 96 7.67 3.57 -3.09
C VAL A 96 7.63 3.27 -1.59
N SER A 97 6.45 2.99 -1.04
CA SER A 97 6.30 2.63 0.38
C SER A 97 7.01 1.31 0.69
N SER A 98 6.93 0.34 -0.22
CA SER A 98 7.61 -0.95 -0.08
C SER A 98 9.13 -0.81 -0.13
N LEU A 99 9.67 -0.12 -1.13
CA LEU A 99 11.11 0.13 -1.25
C LEU A 99 11.67 0.86 -0.04
N TYR A 100 10.92 1.83 0.50
CA TYR A 100 11.32 2.52 1.70
C TYR A 100 11.38 1.60 2.92
N SER A 101 10.34 0.81 3.16
CA SER A 101 10.37 -0.19 4.23
C SER A 101 11.58 -1.12 4.06
N LEU A 102 11.81 -1.62 2.84
CA LEU A 102 12.95 -2.51 2.56
C LEU A 102 14.30 -1.85 2.86
N VAL A 103 14.54 -0.63 2.38
CA VAL A 103 15.78 0.12 2.66
C VAL A 103 15.94 0.38 4.15
N TYR A 104 14.86 0.79 4.81
CA TYR A 104 14.86 1.02 6.26
C TYR A 104 15.27 -0.25 7.01
N TYR A 105 14.65 -1.39 6.71
CA TYR A 105 14.94 -2.66 7.39
C TYR A 105 16.34 -3.19 7.10
N ILE A 106 16.77 -3.24 5.83
CA ILE A 106 18.11 -3.72 5.46
C ILE A 106 19.19 -2.90 6.15
N TYR A 107 19.02 -1.57 6.20
CA TYR A 107 20.04 -0.70 6.76
C TYR A 107 20.07 -0.78 8.29
N PHE A 108 18.93 -0.84 8.97
CA PHE A 108 18.91 -0.97 10.43
C PHE A 108 19.37 -2.35 10.92
N CYS A 109 18.98 -3.43 10.25
CA CYS A 109 19.37 -4.78 10.66
C CYS A 109 20.83 -5.12 10.40
N ARG A 110 21.55 -4.31 9.63
CA ARG A 110 22.98 -4.49 9.39
C ARG A 110 23.87 -3.92 10.50
N TYR A 111 23.35 -3.01 11.34
CA TYR A 111 24.21 -2.16 12.16
C TYR A 111 24.08 -2.31 13.68
N ASP A 112 22.99 -2.88 14.23
CA ASP A 112 22.88 -2.99 15.69
C ASP A 112 21.77 -3.94 16.19
N ASP A 113 22.14 -5.00 16.93
CA ASP A 113 21.19 -5.90 17.61
C ASP A 113 20.47 -5.18 18.79
N ASP A 114 21.11 -4.19 19.43
CA ASP A 114 20.55 -3.43 20.56
C ASP A 114 19.53 -2.37 20.11
N PHE A 115 19.72 -1.78 18.93
CA PHE A 115 18.73 -0.85 18.36
C PHE A 115 17.46 -1.59 17.91
N ILE A 116 17.58 -2.84 17.46
CA ILE A 116 16.41 -3.69 17.18
C ILE A 116 15.60 -3.90 18.45
N LEU A 117 16.25 -4.19 19.58
CA LEU A 117 15.60 -4.32 20.89
C LEU A 117 14.88 -3.02 21.29
N LEU A 118 15.52 -1.86 21.09
CA LEU A 118 14.97 -0.54 21.39
C LEU A 118 13.81 -0.16 20.45
N SER A 119 13.92 -0.46 19.16
CA SER A 119 12.86 -0.28 18.17
C SER A 119 11.68 -1.22 18.41
N LYS A 120 11.94 -2.44 18.89
CA LYS A 120 10.92 -3.42 19.26
C LYS A 120 10.17 -2.92 20.49
N LYS A 121 10.86 -2.42 21.50
CA LYS A 121 10.26 -1.81 22.70
C LYS A 121 9.44 -0.55 22.38
N LYS A 122 9.88 0.24 21.39
CA LYS A 122 9.14 1.42 20.91
C LYS A 122 7.95 1.05 20.03
N CYS A 123 8.12 0.09 19.11
CA CYS A 123 7.06 -0.40 18.24
C CYS A 123 6.00 -1.19 19.01
N GLU A 124 6.37 -1.92 20.06
CA GLU A 124 5.44 -2.64 20.95
C GLU A 124 4.60 -1.67 21.79
N ASN A 125 5.13 -0.48 22.10
CA ASN A 125 4.39 0.62 22.73
C ASN A 125 3.52 1.43 21.74
N ASP A 126 3.96 1.59 20.49
CA ASP A 126 3.28 2.45 19.50
C ASP A 126 2.32 1.67 18.56
N CYS A 127 2.49 0.36 18.40
CA CYS A 127 1.75 -0.49 17.47
C CYS A 127 1.60 -1.90 18.08
N PRO A 128 0.42 -2.25 18.66
CA PRO A 128 0.28 -3.52 19.36
C PRO A 128 0.59 -4.69 18.42
N PHE A 129 1.29 -5.71 18.91
CA PHE A 129 1.73 -6.88 18.13
C PHE A 129 0.63 -7.53 17.28
N LEU A 130 -0.63 -7.44 17.72
CA LEU A 130 -1.82 -7.93 17.01
C LEU A 130 -2.24 -7.08 15.81
N LEU A 131 -1.83 -5.81 15.75
CA LEU A 131 -2.21 -4.86 14.71
C LEU A 131 -1.48 -5.14 13.39
N LEU A 132 -0.24 -5.61 13.45
CA LEU A 132 0.56 -5.89 12.26
C LEU A 132 -0.05 -7.00 11.37
N PRO A 133 -0.35 -8.22 11.87
CA PRO A 133 -1.01 -9.25 11.08
C PRO A 133 -2.44 -8.88 10.68
N PHE A 134 -3.14 -8.07 11.49
CA PHE A 134 -4.44 -7.52 11.12
C PHE A 134 -4.33 -6.57 9.91
N MET A 135 -3.39 -5.64 9.93
CA MET A 135 -3.16 -4.70 8.83
C MET A 135 -2.62 -5.39 7.58
N PHE A 136 -1.82 -6.45 7.75
CA PHE A 136 -1.42 -7.35 6.66
C PHE A 136 -2.64 -8.00 5.99
N GLY A 137 -3.50 -8.65 6.78
CA GLY A 137 -4.71 -9.31 6.28
C GLY A 137 -5.66 -8.31 5.63
N LEU A 138 -5.84 -7.14 6.25
CA LEU A 138 -6.67 -6.06 5.70
C LEU A 138 -6.11 -5.53 4.37
N GLY A 139 -4.79 -5.39 4.23
CA GLY A 139 -4.16 -4.98 2.98
C GLY A 139 -4.40 -5.95 1.83
N ILE A 140 -4.21 -7.25 2.07
CA ILE A 140 -4.49 -8.30 1.09
C ILE A 140 -5.98 -8.33 0.73
N PHE A 141 -6.85 -8.28 1.74
CA PHE A 141 -8.29 -8.23 1.53
C PHE A 141 -8.69 -7.03 0.68
N MET A 142 -8.20 -5.84 0.99
CA MET A 142 -8.48 -4.63 0.21
C MET A 142 -7.99 -4.75 -1.23
N PHE A 143 -6.81 -5.32 -1.45
CA PHE A 143 -6.30 -5.60 -2.79
C PHE A 143 -7.20 -6.56 -3.54
N GLU A 144 -7.52 -7.72 -2.95
CA GLU A 144 -8.31 -8.76 -3.60
C GLU A 144 -9.70 -8.25 -3.96
N VAL A 145 -10.38 -7.62 -3.00
CA VAL A 145 -11.70 -7.03 -3.21
C VAL A 145 -11.64 -5.96 -4.29
N TYR A 146 -10.65 -5.07 -4.26
CA TYR A 146 -10.51 -4.00 -5.24
C TYR A 146 -10.18 -4.53 -6.64
N TYR A 147 -9.20 -5.43 -6.75
CA TYR A 147 -8.69 -6.01 -7.99
C TYR A 147 -9.73 -6.85 -8.71
N THR A 148 -10.43 -7.70 -7.98
CA THR A 148 -11.49 -8.56 -8.54
C THR A 148 -12.76 -7.78 -8.86
N GLY A 149 -12.92 -6.57 -8.29
CA GLY A 149 -14.16 -5.81 -8.38
C GLY A 149 -15.30 -6.43 -7.56
N TYR A 150 -15.01 -7.38 -6.66
CA TYR A 150 -16.02 -8.10 -5.87
C TYR A 150 -16.94 -7.16 -5.07
N PHE A 151 -16.40 -6.07 -4.51
CA PHE A 151 -17.20 -5.06 -3.82
C PHE A 151 -18.27 -4.41 -4.70
N ALA A 152 -17.97 -4.28 -6.00
CA ALA A 152 -18.81 -3.60 -6.97
C ALA A 152 -19.83 -4.56 -7.61
N SER A 153 -19.44 -5.84 -7.82
CA SER A 153 -20.30 -6.84 -8.46
C SER A 153 -21.24 -7.57 -7.50
N SER A 154 -20.74 -7.93 -6.32
CA SER A 154 -21.39 -8.87 -5.41
C SER A 154 -21.58 -8.29 -4.01
N GLY A 155 -21.04 -7.10 -3.75
CA GLY A 155 -21.04 -6.47 -2.44
C GLY A 155 -20.10 -7.18 -1.44
N ILE A 156 -19.90 -6.56 -0.29
CA ILE A 156 -19.11 -7.09 0.82
C ILE A 156 -20.05 -7.45 1.95
N SER A 157 -20.09 -8.72 2.32
CA SER A 157 -20.85 -9.20 3.47
C SER A 157 -19.94 -9.28 4.70
N ILE A 158 -20.24 -8.46 5.71
CA ILE A 158 -19.58 -8.49 7.01
C ILE A 158 -20.61 -8.94 8.04
N ARG A 159 -20.51 -10.22 8.43
CA ARG A 159 -21.44 -10.87 9.36
C ARG A 159 -22.89 -10.81 8.85
N THR A 160 -23.73 -9.96 9.42
CA THR A 160 -25.14 -9.77 9.02
C THR A 160 -25.36 -8.57 8.12
N SER A 161 -24.34 -7.72 7.97
CA SER A 161 -24.42 -6.49 7.18
C SER A 161 -23.91 -6.76 5.77
N HIS A 162 -24.72 -6.40 4.78
CA HIS A 162 -24.33 -6.44 3.38
C HIS A 162 -24.11 -5.02 2.88
N PHE A 163 -22.93 -4.76 2.33
CA PHE A 163 -22.54 -3.45 1.85
C PHE A 163 -22.28 -3.51 0.34
N MET A 164 -23.06 -2.77 -0.44
CA MET A 164 -22.88 -2.70 -1.89
C MET A 164 -22.70 -1.25 -2.32
N PRO A 165 -21.47 -0.86 -2.70
CA PRO A 165 -21.15 0.43 -3.27
C PRO A 165 -21.98 0.81 -4.50
N GLU A 166 -22.69 1.93 -4.37
CA GLU A 166 -23.48 2.51 -5.46
C GLU A 166 -22.67 3.56 -6.25
N PHE A 167 -22.33 3.26 -7.51
CA PHE A 167 -21.53 4.14 -8.37
C PHE A 167 -22.37 5.19 -9.13
N GLN A 168 -23.41 5.72 -8.50
CA GLN A 168 -24.41 6.60 -9.11
C GLN A 168 -23.95 8.05 -9.33
N SER A 169 -22.82 8.47 -8.75
CA SER A 169 -22.33 9.84 -8.84
C SER A 169 -20.80 9.87 -8.97
N ARG A 170 -20.28 10.99 -9.49
CA ARG A 170 -18.82 11.24 -9.50
C ARG A 170 -18.23 11.19 -8.08
N PHE A 171 -18.99 11.65 -7.09
CA PHE A 171 -18.57 11.63 -5.69
C PHE A 171 -18.47 10.20 -5.14
N SER A 172 -19.43 9.32 -5.45
CA SER A 172 -19.37 7.93 -5.00
C SER A 172 -18.27 7.14 -5.72
N ILE A 173 -18.08 7.36 -7.02
CA ILE A 173 -16.92 6.83 -7.77
C ILE A 173 -15.62 7.27 -7.09
N PHE A 174 -15.44 8.58 -6.85
CA PHE A 174 -14.27 9.12 -6.16
C PHE A 174 -14.03 8.45 -4.81
N GLY A 175 -15.06 8.43 -3.95
CA GLY A 175 -14.95 7.94 -2.57
C GLY A 175 -14.59 6.46 -2.49
N TYR A 176 -15.30 5.59 -3.23
CA TYR A 176 -15.05 4.16 -3.19
C TYR A 176 -13.69 3.79 -3.78
N ILE A 177 -13.33 4.37 -4.93
CA ILE A 177 -12.04 4.08 -5.57
C ILE A 177 -10.88 4.49 -4.67
N ILE A 178 -10.91 5.69 -4.08
CA ILE A 178 -9.86 6.13 -3.14
C ILE A 178 -9.79 5.23 -1.92
N PHE A 179 -10.94 4.88 -1.34
CA PHE A 179 -10.99 4.07 -0.13
C PHE A 179 -10.32 2.71 -0.34
N PHE A 180 -10.76 1.94 -1.35
CA PHE A 180 -10.20 0.62 -1.62
C PHE A 180 -8.75 0.69 -2.09
N GLN A 181 -8.43 1.64 -2.97
CA GLN A 181 -7.08 1.78 -3.48
C GLN A 181 -6.09 2.23 -2.41
N SER A 182 -6.46 3.14 -1.52
CA SER A 182 -5.56 3.59 -0.45
C SER A 182 -5.25 2.46 0.53
N GLY A 183 -6.24 1.62 0.84
CA GLY A 183 -6.06 0.39 1.63
C GLY A 183 -5.00 -0.54 1.03
N PHE A 184 -5.12 -0.82 -0.27
CA PHE A 184 -4.09 -1.58 -1.00
C PHE A 184 -2.74 -0.86 -1.02
N SER A 185 -2.71 0.40 -1.41
CA SER A 185 -1.45 1.13 -1.70
C SER A 185 -0.57 1.29 -0.46
N LEU A 186 -1.18 1.42 0.73
CA LEU A 186 -0.47 1.53 2.00
C LEU A 186 -0.03 0.17 2.56
N SER A 187 -0.65 -0.92 2.11
CA SER A 187 -0.36 -2.26 2.62
C SER A 187 1.07 -2.74 2.33
N GLY A 188 1.72 -2.26 1.26
CA GLY A 188 3.05 -2.72 0.86
C GLY A 188 4.11 -2.56 1.97
N SER A 189 4.06 -1.42 2.66
CA SER A 189 4.94 -1.14 3.80
C SER A 189 4.73 -2.12 4.97
N VAL A 190 3.46 -2.43 5.27
CA VAL A 190 3.05 -3.34 6.35
C VAL A 190 3.40 -4.78 6.02
N ILE A 191 3.21 -5.19 4.76
CA ILE A 191 3.55 -6.52 4.26
C ILE A 191 5.04 -6.77 4.45
N LEU A 192 5.89 -5.87 3.95
CA LEU A 192 7.34 -6.03 4.07
C LEU A 192 7.81 -6.02 5.52
N MET A 193 7.26 -5.13 6.35
CA MET A 193 7.55 -5.10 7.78
C MET A 193 7.19 -6.44 8.46
N SER A 194 6.00 -6.97 8.19
CA SER A 194 5.53 -8.22 8.78
C SER A 194 6.36 -9.42 8.33
N THR A 195 6.64 -9.53 7.03
CA THR A 195 7.47 -10.60 6.47
C THR A 195 8.89 -10.55 7.04
N PHE A 196 9.46 -9.35 7.16
CA PHE A 196 10.79 -9.18 7.72
C PHE A 196 10.86 -9.62 9.18
N GLU A 197 9.94 -9.15 10.02
CA GLU A 197 9.88 -9.55 11.44
C GLU A 197 9.77 -11.07 11.59
N PHE A 198 8.97 -11.71 10.74
CA PHE A 198 8.81 -13.15 10.73
C PHE A 198 10.11 -13.88 10.38
N ILE A 199 10.78 -13.49 9.29
CA ILE A 199 12.06 -14.08 8.87
C ILE A 199 13.13 -13.89 9.94
N TYR A 200 13.19 -12.70 10.54
CA TYR A 200 14.16 -12.38 11.58
C TYR A 200 13.97 -13.25 12.83
N LYS A 201 12.72 -13.46 13.28
CA LYS A 201 12.43 -14.36 14.40
C LYS A 201 12.88 -15.80 14.12
N ILE A 202 12.63 -16.29 12.91
CA ILE A 202 13.10 -17.61 12.49
C ILE A 202 14.63 -17.68 12.54
N TYR A 203 15.32 -16.67 12.01
CA TYR A 203 16.79 -16.62 12.02
C TYR A 203 17.35 -16.71 13.44
N PHE A 204 16.83 -15.92 14.39
CA PHE A 204 17.31 -15.95 15.78
C PHE A 204 16.97 -17.25 16.51
N TYR A 205 15.79 -17.82 16.25
CA TYR A 205 15.43 -19.13 16.77
C TYR A 205 16.42 -20.20 16.29
N LEU A 206 16.72 -20.24 14.98
CA LEU A 206 17.68 -21.18 14.40
C LEU A 206 19.11 -20.95 14.88
N LYS A 207 19.52 -19.69 15.07
CA LYS A 207 20.84 -19.33 15.62
C LYS A 207 20.97 -19.80 17.07
N GLY A 208 19.98 -19.53 17.91
CA GLY A 208 19.98 -19.99 19.31
C GLY A 208 19.98 -21.51 19.44
N VAL A 209 19.32 -22.24 18.54
CA VAL A 209 19.40 -23.71 18.46
C VAL A 209 20.82 -24.17 18.12
N LYS A 210 21.48 -23.53 17.13
CA LYS A 210 22.87 -23.85 16.76
C LYS A 210 23.87 -23.57 17.89
N ASP A 211 23.73 -22.44 18.56
CA ASP A 211 24.61 -22.05 19.66
C ASP A 211 24.46 -23.01 20.86
N ALA A 212 23.24 -23.55 21.09
CA ALA A 212 22.98 -24.57 22.10
C ALA A 212 23.60 -25.94 21.74
N GLU A 213 23.50 -26.38 20.48
CA GLU A 213 24.13 -27.63 20.00
C GLU A 213 25.66 -27.60 20.05
N GLN A 214 26.29 -26.44 19.90
CA GLN A 214 27.76 -26.28 19.99
C GLN A 214 28.29 -26.20 21.44
N SER A 215 27.39 -26.08 22.42
CA SER A 215 27.72 -25.98 23.85
C SER A 215 27.59 -27.30 24.61
N GLN A 216 27.21 -28.39 23.93
CA GLN A 216 27.20 -29.78 24.41
C GLN A 216 28.42 -30.56 23.88
#